data_AF-A0A525JLB8-F1
#
_entry.id   AF-A0A525JLB8-F1
#
_cell.length_a   1.000
_cell.length_b   1.000
_cell.length_c   1.000
_cell.angle_alpha   90.00
_cell.angle_beta   90.00
_cell.angle_gamma   90.00
#
_symmetry.space_group_name_H-M   'P 1'
#
loop_
_entity.id
_entity.type
_entity.pdbx_description
1 polymer ?
#
loop_
_entity_poly.entity_id
_entity_poly.type
_entity_poly.pdbx_seq_one_letter_code
_entity_poly.pdbx_strand_id
1 'polypeptide(L)'
;MTAILYPVAANAELAMAGPLGRAAREREAQGVAGEAVVFTTDPVGPAFATEAAAQDAYAGPLSEAWARLAEQILPGQKVAHAEPSFADGRRWPEPTQAPPRTAWRLMVSYWRIATAERPIEAPQARAARRARQALDAETVRAMARQPLRPIEPQQPLDIGLFEVRPPDAPHIVMPDE
;
A
#
# COMPACT_ATOMS: atom_id res chain seq x y z
N MET A 1 5.84 -30.99 13.09
CA MET A 1 5.54 -29.58 12.76
C MET A 1 4.73 -29.58 11.48
N THR A 2 3.47 -29.14 11.54
CA THR A 2 2.60 -28.97 10.36
C THR A 2 3.10 -27.80 9.54
N ALA A 3 3.22 -27.96 8.21
CA ALA A 3 3.66 -26.88 7.34
C ALA A 3 2.56 -25.81 7.22
N ILE A 4 2.93 -24.53 7.27
CA ILE A 4 2.00 -23.42 7.06
C ILE A 4 1.60 -23.38 5.59
N LEU A 5 0.30 -23.36 5.32
CA LEU A 5 -0.24 -23.24 3.97
C LEU A 5 -0.53 -21.78 3.67
N TYR A 6 0.22 -21.20 2.74
CA TYR A 6 0.07 -19.82 2.32
C TYR A 6 -0.90 -19.71 1.13
N PRO A 7 -1.75 -18.66 1.08
CA PRO A 7 -2.64 -18.42 -0.06
C PRO A 7 -1.87 -18.25 -1.37
N VAL A 8 -2.48 -18.64 -2.49
CA VAL A 8 -1.98 -18.39 -3.84
C VAL A 8 -2.92 -17.40 -4.53
N ALA A 9 -2.43 -16.23 -4.91
CA ALA A 9 -3.27 -15.15 -5.44
C ALA A 9 -2.48 -14.15 -6.29
N ALA A 10 -3.17 -13.30 -7.05
CA ALA A 10 -2.54 -12.24 -7.84
C ALA A 10 -2.09 -11.04 -6.98
N ASN A 11 -2.79 -10.76 -5.88
CA ASN A 11 -2.47 -9.70 -4.93
C ASN A 11 -2.96 -10.07 -3.51
N ALA A 12 -2.60 -9.25 -2.52
CA ALA A 12 -2.89 -9.54 -1.12
C ALA A 12 -4.38 -9.39 -0.73
N GLU A 13 -5.14 -8.52 -1.42
CA GLU A 13 -6.61 -8.43 -1.25
C GLU A 13 -7.29 -9.75 -1.67
N LEU A 14 -6.92 -10.28 -2.84
CA LEU A 14 -7.40 -11.56 -3.34
C LEU A 14 -6.92 -12.74 -2.49
N ALA A 15 -5.72 -12.66 -1.91
CA ALA A 15 -5.24 -13.65 -0.96
C ALA A 15 -6.15 -13.80 0.26
N MET A 16 -6.81 -12.71 0.69
CA MET A 16 -7.79 -12.75 1.79
C MET A 16 -9.19 -13.14 1.33
N ALA A 17 -9.68 -12.56 0.23
CA ALA A 17 -11.08 -12.69 -0.17
C ALA A 17 -11.40 -14.01 -0.88
N GLY A 18 -10.47 -14.52 -1.69
CA GLY A 18 -10.72 -15.68 -2.55
C GLY A 18 -9.45 -16.16 -3.26
N PRO A 19 -8.51 -16.77 -2.54
CA PRO A 19 -7.29 -17.30 -3.15
C PRO A 19 -7.61 -18.49 -4.05
N LEU A 20 -6.78 -18.70 -5.09
CA LEU A 20 -6.90 -19.84 -6.01
C LEU A 20 -6.67 -21.19 -5.31
N GLY A 21 -5.92 -21.17 -4.22
CA GLY A 21 -5.64 -22.31 -3.36
C GLY A 21 -4.65 -21.92 -2.28
N ARG A 22 -4.14 -22.92 -1.56
CA ARG A 22 -3.08 -22.73 -0.57
C ARG A 22 -1.95 -23.73 -0.79
N ALA A 23 -0.72 -23.32 -0.52
CA ALA A 23 0.48 -24.12 -0.74
C ALA A 23 1.55 -23.83 0.32
N ALA A 24 2.27 -24.87 0.74
CA ALA A 24 3.40 -24.70 1.66
C ALA A 24 4.70 -24.39 0.90
N ARG A 25 4.81 -24.89 -0.33
CA ARG A 25 6.03 -24.80 -1.14
C ARG A 25 5.77 -24.16 -2.49
N GLU A 26 6.81 -23.57 -3.05
CA GLU A 26 6.75 -22.91 -4.37
C GLU A 26 6.22 -23.84 -5.46
N ARG A 27 6.70 -25.08 -5.53
CA ARG A 27 6.26 -26.05 -6.55
C ARG A 27 4.77 -26.37 -6.48
N GLU A 28 4.21 -26.44 -5.28
CA GLU A 28 2.77 -26.65 -5.07
C GLU A 28 2.00 -25.41 -5.51
N ALA A 29 2.49 -24.23 -5.15
CA ALA A 29 1.89 -22.95 -5.52
C ALA A 29 1.91 -22.72 -7.04
N GLN A 30 3.00 -23.06 -7.73
CA GLN A 30 3.08 -23.07 -9.20
C GLN A 30 2.06 -24.04 -9.80
N GLY A 31 1.88 -25.22 -9.20
CA GLY A 31 0.87 -26.18 -9.64
C GLY A 31 -0.57 -25.65 -9.51
N VAL A 32 -0.86 -24.88 -8.46
CA VAL A 32 -2.16 -24.22 -8.25
C VAL A 32 -2.35 -23.03 -9.19
N ALA A 33 -1.33 -22.21 -9.39
CA ALA A 33 -1.40 -21.01 -10.22
C ALA A 33 -1.36 -21.31 -11.72
N GLY A 34 -0.77 -22.43 -12.13
CA GLY A 34 -0.48 -22.75 -13.53
C GLY A 34 0.68 -21.93 -14.14
N GLU A 35 1.29 -21.05 -13.34
CA GLU A 35 2.36 -20.14 -13.75
C GLU A 35 3.41 -19.99 -12.63
N ALA A 36 4.52 -19.30 -12.93
CA ALA A 36 5.53 -18.97 -11.93
C ALA A 36 4.91 -18.11 -10.81
N VAL A 37 5.36 -18.33 -9.58
CA VAL A 37 4.93 -17.56 -8.40
C VAL A 37 6.13 -17.03 -7.63
N VAL A 38 5.90 -16.02 -6.79
CA VAL A 38 6.89 -15.42 -5.89
C VAL A 38 6.28 -15.27 -4.51
N PHE A 39 7.01 -15.65 -3.47
CA PHE A 39 6.58 -15.43 -2.10
C PHE A 39 6.75 -13.94 -1.72
N THR A 40 5.68 -13.29 -1.27
CA THR A 40 5.72 -11.87 -0.88
C THR A 40 4.88 -11.62 0.37
N THR A 41 5.10 -10.46 0.99
CA THR A 41 4.29 -9.96 2.11
C THR A 41 3.91 -8.51 1.83
N ASP A 42 2.63 -8.25 1.58
CA ASP A 42 2.15 -6.92 1.22
C ASP A 42 1.12 -6.42 2.25
N PRO A 43 1.02 -5.09 2.45
CA PRO A 43 -0.02 -4.51 3.30
C PRO A 43 -1.39 -4.57 2.62
N VAL A 44 -2.45 -4.78 3.42
CA VAL A 44 -3.85 -4.90 2.96
C VAL A 44 -4.75 -3.96 3.76
N GLY A 45 -5.74 -3.39 3.07
CA GLY A 45 -6.77 -2.57 3.69
C GLY A 45 -6.31 -1.26 4.35
N PRO A 46 -7.18 -0.66 5.18
CA PRO A 46 -6.92 0.63 5.84
C PRO A 46 -5.79 0.55 6.87
N ALA A 47 -5.18 1.71 7.13
CA ALA A 47 -4.22 1.90 8.20
C ALA A 47 -4.92 2.44 9.45
N PHE A 48 -4.57 1.91 10.62
CA PHE A 48 -5.17 2.26 11.91
C PHE A 48 -4.19 3.04 12.78
N ALA A 49 -4.71 3.97 13.60
CA ALA A 49 -3.88 4.72 14.53
C ALA A 49 -3.37 3.88 15.71
N THR A 50 -4.11 2.84 16.10
CA THR A 50 -3.81 1.98 17.26
C THR A 50 -3.81 0.51 16.88
N GLU A 51 -3.01 -0.29 17.59
CA GLU A 51 -2.95 -1.74 17.39
C GLU A 51 -4.32 -2.39 17.69
N ALA A 52 -4.95 -2.02 18.80
CA ALA A 52 -6.23 -2.57 19.22
C ALA A 52 -7.32 -2.38 18.16
N ALA A 53 -7.40 -1.20 17.53
CA ALA A 53 -8.38 -0.96 16.46
C ALA A 53 -8.12 -1.83 15.22
N ALA A 54 -6.84 -2.10 14.90
CA ALA A 54 -6.49 -3.01 13.82
C ALA A 54 -6.78 -4.48 14.18
N GLN A 55 -6.55 -4.88 15.44
CA GLN A 55 -6.85 -6.22 15.93
C GLN A 55 -8.36 -6.50 15.87
N ASP A 56 -9.18 -5.56 16.33
CA ASP A 56 -10.63 -5.68 16.29
C ASP A 56 -11.15 -5.79 14.84
N ALA A 57 -10.59 -4.99 13.92
CA ALA A 57 -10.97 -5.02 12.51
C ALA A 57 -10.56 -6.32 11.79
N TYR A 58 -9.46 -6.95 12.19
CA TYR A 58 -8.87 -8.12 11.51
C TYR A 58 -8.82 -9.39 12.36
N ALA A 59 -9.66 -9.50 13.39
CA ALA A 59 -9.66 -10.66 14.31
C ALA A 59 -9.75 -12.01 13.58
N GLY A 60 -10.55 -12.09 12.51
CA GLY A 60 -10.65 -13.28 11.65
C GLY A 60 -9.33 -13.62 10.96
N PRO A 61 -8.83 -12.77 10.04
CA PRO A 61 -7.56 -13.01 9.35
C PRO A 61 -6.37 -13.25 10.30
N LEU A 62 -6.30 -12.57 11.44
CA LEU A 62 -5.18 -12.71 12.39
C LEU A 62 -5.10 -14.06 13.10
N SER A 63 -6.15 -14.89 13.02
CA SER A 63 -6.10 -16.28 13.46
C SER A 63 -5.27 -17.19 12.53
N GLU A 64 -4.96 -16.71 11.33
CA GLU A 64 -4.22 -17.44 10.31
C GLU A 64 -2.73 -17.11 10.35
N ALA A 65 -1.87 -18.13 10.24
CA ALA A 65 -0.41 -17.95 10.33
C ALA A 65 0.21 -17.13 9.16
N TRP A 66 -0.56 -16.87 8.09
CA TRP A 66 -0.13 -16.06 6.96
C TRP A 66 -0.45 -14.57 7.11
N ALA A 67 -1.22 -14.18 8.13
CA ALA A 67 -1.58 -12.78 8.40
C ALA A 67 -0.95 -12.29 9.70
N ARG A 68 -0.49 -11.03 9.72
CA ARG A 68 0.01 -10.39 10.94
C ARG A 68 -0.21 -8.89 10.91
N LEU A 69 -0.31 -8.27 12.08
CA LEU A 69 -0.24 -6.82 12.18
C LEU A 69 1.22 -6.35 12.19
N ALA A 70 1.47 -5.23 11.54
CA ALA A 70 2.75 -4.54 11.62
C ALA A 70 2.52 -3.04 11.76
N GLU A 71 3.31 -2.42 12.63
CA GLU A 71 3.43 -0.98 12.71
C GLU A 71 4.29 -0.47 11.54
N GLN A 72 3.76 0.45 10.74
CA GLN A 72 4.43 1.04 9.60
C GLN A 72 4.56 2.55 9.76
N ILE A 73 5.72 3.09 9.41
CA ILE A 73 5.94 4.53 9.35
C ILE A 73 5.14 5.10 8.18
N LEU A 74 4.37 6.16 8.42
CA LEU A 74 3.59 6.80 7.38
C LEU A 74 4.49 7.43 6.30
N PRO A 75 4.10 7.35 5.02
CA PRO A 75 4.92 7.84 3.91
C PRO A 75 5.19 9.35 4.02
N GLY A 76 6.32 9.78 3.44
CA GLY A 76 6.73 11.19 3.42
C GLY A 76 7.56 11.64 4.63
N GLN A 77 7.78 10.76 5.61
CA GLN A 77 8.65 11.03 6.75
C GLN A 77 10.07 10.55 6.49
N LYS A 78 11.05 11.42 6.77
CA LYS A 78 12.46 11.05 6.77
C LYS A 78 12.84 10.60 8.17
N VAL A 79 13.09 9.30 8.33
CA VAL A 79 13.69 8.77 9.54
C VAL A 79 15.20 8.96 9.41
N ALA A 80 15.77 9.82 10.24
CA ALA A 80 17.22 9.97 10.31
C ALA A 80 17.82 8.68 10.88
N HIS A 81 18.88 8.17 10.26
CA HIS A 81 19.66 7.10 10.85
C HIS A 81 20.33 7.63 12.12
N ALA A 82 20.16 6.92 13.24
CA ALA A 82 20.81 7.31 14.48
C ALA A 82 22.31 6.98 14.39
N GLU A 83 23.17 7.99 14.55
CA GLU A 83 24.62 7.77 14.63
C GLU A 83 25.01 7.42 16.07
N PRO A 84 25.81 6.36 16.29
CA PRO A 84 26.26 5.98 17.62
C PRO A 84 27.17 7.06 18.17
N SER A 85 26.65 7.84 19.10
CA SER A 85 27.38 8.89 19.80
C SER A 85 27.45 8.59 21.30
N PHE A 86 28.50 9.12 21.93
CA PHE A 86 28.69 9.09 23.37
C PHE A 86 28.64 10.52 23.88
N ALA A 87 27.61 10.83 24.66
CA ALA A 87 27.42 12.15 25.26
C ALA A 87 26.96 11.96 26.70
N ASP A 88 27.46 12.79 27.62
CA ASP A 88 27.08 12.79 29.04
C ASP A 88 27.18 11.43 29.74
N GLY A 89 28.19 10.63 29.41
CA GLY A 89 28.39 9.29 29.98
C GLY A 89 27.41 8.23 29.47
N ARG A 90 26.55 8.57 28.50
CA ARG A 90 25.57 7.66 27.89
C ARG A 90 25.95 7.35 26.46
N ARG A 91 25.90 6.06 26.13
CA ARG A 91 25.97 5.56 24.75
C ARG A 91 24.56 5.60 24.18
N TRP A 92 24.37 6.32 23.06
CA TRP A 92 23.06 6.72 22.51
C TRP A 92 22.34 7.78 23.36
N PRO A 93 22.64 9.07 23.16
CA PRO A 93 21.86 10.13 23.80
C PRO A 93 20.39 10.07 23.35
N GLU A 94 19.51 10.66 24.16
CA GLU A 94 18.08 10.69 23.87
C GLU A 94 17.84 11.39 22.51
N PRO A 95 17.06 10.78 21.60
CA PRO A 95 16.83 11.36 20.29
C PRO A 95 16.17 12.74 20.42
N THR A 96 16.77 13.76 19.81
CA THR A 96 16.21 15.12 19.83
C THR A 96 14.97 15.26 18.93
N GLN A 97 14.77 14.34 17.99
CA GLN A 97 13.66 14.36 17.05
C GLN A 97 12.47 13.59 17.60
N ALA A 98 11.27 14.13 17.38
CA ALA A 98 10.03 13.44 17.69
C ALA A 98 9.96 12.10 16.93
N PRO A 99 9.36 11.05 17.52
CA PRO A 99 9.21 9.76 16.86
C PRO A 99 8.38 9.93 15.58
N PRO A 100 8.67 9.12 14.54
CA PRO A 100 7.90 9.17 13.31
C PRO A 100 6.45 8.78 13.59
N ARG A 101 5.52 9.41 12.89
CA ARG A 101 4.11 9.00 12.93
C ARG A 101 3.98 7.63 12.27
N THR A 102 3.38 6.71 12.99
CA THR A 102 3.15 5.34 12.55
C THR A 102 1.66 5.06 12.38
N ALA A 103 1.36 3.97 11.69
CA ALA A 103 0.04 3.39 11.62
C ALA A 103 0.14 1.86 11.54
N TRP A 104 -0.85 1.18 12.10
CA TRP A 104 -0.96 -0.27 12.11
C TRP A 104 -1.64 -0.75 10.83
N ARG A 105 -1.01 -1.70 10.13
CA ARG A 105 -1.56 -2.32 8.92
C ARG A 105 -1.50 -3.83 9.01
N LEU A 106 -2.46 -4.48 8.36
CA LEU A 106 -2.43 -5.92 8.15
C LEU A 106 -1.43 -6.25 7.05
N MET A 107 -0.53 -7.18 7.33
CA MET A 107 0.44 -7.73 6.40
C MET A 107 0.05 -9.16 6.06
N VAL A 108 -0.07 -9.46 4.77
CA VAL A 108 -0.48 -10.77 4.28
C VAL A 108 0.66 -11.41 3.51
N SER A 109 1.09 -12.59 3.94
CA SER A 109 2.14 -13.37 3.28
C SER A 109 1.50 -14.42 2.35
N TYR A 110 1.87 -14.42 1.08
CA TYR A 110 1.21 -15.26 0.07
C TYR A 110 2.13 -15.56 -1.12
N TRP A 111 1.75 -16.57 -1.90
CA TRP A 111 2.34 -16.85 -3.20
C TRP A 111 1.68 -15.98 -4.26
N ARG A 112 2.41 -14.95 -4.72
CA ARG A 112 1.96 -14.04 -5.77
C ARG A 112 2.25 -14.60 -7.15
N ILE A 113 1.27 -14.59 -8.04
CA ILE A 113 1.47 -14.97 -9.45
C ILE A 113 2.47 -13.98 -10.09
N ALA A 114 3.53 -14.47 -10.73
CA ALA A 114 4.65 -13.64 -11.18
C ALA A 114 4.24 -12.62 -12.25
N THR A 115 3.27 -12.96 -13.09
CA THR A 115 2.70 -12.09 -14.13
C THR A 115 1.73 -11.05 -13.57
N ALA A 116 1.23 -11.23 -12.34
CA ALA A 116 0.36 -10.26 -11.69
C ALA A 116 1.14 -8.97 -11.41
N GLU A 117 0.48 -7.83 -11.68
CA GLU A 117 1.07 -6.51 -11.49
C GLU A 117 1.37 -6.30 -9.99
N ARG A 118 2.57 -5.78 -9.68
CA ARG A 118 2.89 -5.43 -8.29
C ARG A 118 2.00 -4.25 -7.86
N PRO A 119 1.52 -4.21 -6.62
CA PRO A 119 1.11 -2.97 -5.99
C PRO A 119 2.35 -2.08 -5.87
N ILE A 120 2.60 -1.24 -6.88
CA ILE A 120 3.71 -0.28 -6.84
C ILE A 120 3.13 1.00 -6.25
N GLU A 121 3.55 1.35 -5.03
CA GLU A 121 3.54 2.74 -4.56
C GLU A 121 4.57 3.52 -5.37
N ALA A 122 4.33 3.68 -6.67
CA ALA A 122 5.28 4.36 -7.52
C ALA A 122 5.29 5.83 -7.09
N PRO A 123 6.47 6.45 -6.86
CA PRO A 123 6.52 7.89 -6.80
C PRO A 123 5.92 8.41 -8.10
N GLN A 124 5.05 9.42 -8.01
CA GLN A 124 4.44 9.99 -9.22
C GLN A 124 5.53 10.36 -10.24
N ALA A 125 5.25 10.13 -11.52
CA ALA A 125 6.20 10.37 -12.62
C ALA A 125 6.84 11.77 -12.57
N ARG A 126 6.10 12.80 -12.09
CA ARG A 126 6.62 14.16 -11.95
C ARG A 126 7.60 14.32 -10.78
N ALA A 127 7.39 13.63 -9.66
CA ALA A 127 8.32 13.61 -8.53
C ALA A 127 9.64 12.91 -8.90
N ALA A 128 9.55 11.79 -9.63
CA ALA A 128 10.73 11.07 -10.11
C ALA A 128 11.54 11.89 -11.14
N ARG A 129 10.85 12.63 -12.05
CA ARG A 129 11.50 13.60 -12.95
C ARG A 129 12.21 14.72 -12.20
N ARG A 130 11.58 15.28 -11.16
CA ARG A 130 12.18 16.36 -10.33
C ARG A 130 13.42 15.87 -9.57
N ALA A 131 13.44 14.61 -9.14
CA ALA A 131 14.55 13.99 -8.42
C ALA A 131 15.70 13.48 -9.32
N ARG A 132 15.55 13.51 -10.66
CA ARG A 132 16.52 12.94 -11.64
C ARG A 132 16.96 11.51 -11.33
N GLN A 133 16.07 10.73 -10.72
CA GLN A 133 16.37 9.35 -10.32
C GLN A 133 16.45 8.47 -11.57
N ALA A 134 17.49 7.63 -11.67
CA ALA A 134 17.54 6.59 -12.68
C ALA A 134 16.46 5.55 -12.35
N LEU A 135 15.49 5.39 -13.25
CA LEU A 135 14.37 4.46 -13.08
C LEU A 135 14.63 3.20 -13.91
N ASP A 136 14.33 2.04 -13.32
CA ASP A 136 14.33 0.79 -14.07
C ASP A 136 13.13 0.71 -15.04
N ALA A 137 13.21 -0.20 -16.02
CA ALA A 137 12.20 -0.34 -17.07
C ALA A 137 10.83 -0.80 -16.52
N GLU A 138 10.81 -1.53 -15.40
CA GLU A 138 9.59 -2.02 -14.76
C GLU A 138 8.83 -0.85 -14.10
N THR A 139 9.55 0.04 -13.44
CA THR A 139 9.08 1.26 -12.80
C THR A 139 8.54 2.26 -13.83
N VAL A 140 9.20 2.39 -14.98
CA VAL A 140 8.69 3.24 -16.08
C VAL A 140 7.36 2.72 -16.64
N ARG A 141 7.24 1.40 -16.83
CA ARG A 141 5.97 0.78 -17.28
C ARG A 141 4.85 0.96 -16.26
N ALA A 142 5.17 0.85 -14.98
CA ALA A 142 4.22 1.08 -13.90
C ALA A 142 3.72 2.52 -13.88
N MET A 143 4.62 3.51 -14.02
CA MET A 143 4.25 4.93 -14.08
C MET A 143 3.33 5.26 -15.26
N ALA A 144 3.54 4.63 -16.42
CA ALA A 144 2.78 4.90 -17.63
C ALA A 144 1.32 4.42 -17.57
N ARG A 145 1.00 3.46 -16.70
CA ARG A 145 -0.33 2.86 -16.56
C ARG A 145 -1.17 3.51 -15.46
N GLN A 146 -0.56 4.33 -14.59
CA GLN A 146 -1.29 4.98 -13.51
C GLN A 146 -2.13 6.14 -14.05
N PRO A 147 -3.44 6.23 -13.71
CA PRO A 147 -4.20 7.45 -13.94
C PRO A 147 -3.56 8.61 -13.19
N LEU A 148 -3.42 9.76 -13.83
CA LEU A 148 -2.79 10.94 -13.25
C LEU A 148 -3.57 11.37 -12.00
N ARG A 149 -2.94 11.23 -10.82
CA ARG A 149 -3.52 11.70 -9.56
C ARG A 149 -3.25 13.21 -9.42
N PRO A 150 -4.24 14.01 -8.98
CA PRO A 150 -3.99 15.39 -8.56
C PRO A 150 -2.95 15.40 -7.43
N ILE A 151 -1.94 16.25 -7.54
CA ILE A 151 -0.80 16.33 -6.62
C ILE A 151 -1.00 17.45 -5.60
N GLU A 152 -1.67 18.50 -6.04
CA GLU A 152 -2.01 19.70 -5.29
C GLU A 152 -3.46 20.06 -5.65
N PRO A 153 -4.25 20.66 -4.73
CA PRO A 153 -5.48 21.32 -5.14
C PRO A 153 -5.11 22.29 -6.27
N GLN A 154 -5.75 22.14 -7.45
CA GLN A 154 -5.51 23.08 -8.53
C GLN A 154 -5.81 24.47 -7.99
N GLN A 155 -4.88 25.40 -8.21
CA GLN A 155 -5.13 26.82 -7.95
C GLN A 155 -6.47 27.14 -8.63
N PRO A 156 -7.46 27.73 -7.93
CA PRO A 156 -8.74 28.02 -8.53
C PRO A 156 -8.46 28.89 -9.75
N LEU A 157 -8.65 28.32 -10.93
CA LEU A 157 -8.85 29.13 -12.11
C LEU A 157 -10.22 29.79 -11.87
N ASP A 158 -10.36 31.08 -12.19
CA ASP A 158 -11.63 31.82 -12.15
C ASP A 158 -12.58 31.33 -13.26
N ILE A 159 -12.70 30.00 -13.42
CA ILE A 159 -13.54 29.30 -14.35
C ILE A 159 -14.41 28.43 -13.46
N GLY A 160 -15.65 28.86 -13.21
CA GLY A 160 -16.62 28.13 -12.40
C GLY A 160 -17.02 26.82 -13.09
N LEU A 161 -16.22 25.76 -12.93
CA LEU A 161 -16.51 24.45 -13.50
C LEU A 161 -17.42 23.66 -12.54
N PHE A 162 -18.65 24.14 -12.38
CA PHE A 162 -19.69 23.42 -11.64
C PHE A 162 -20.52 22.60 -12.64
N GLU A 163 -20.15 21.34 -12.86
CA GLU A 163 -21.07 20.40 -13.50
C GLU A 163 -22.12 19.98 -12.49
N VAL A 164 -23.21 20.75 -12.38
CA VAL A 164 -24.43 20.31 -11.70
C VAL A 164 -25.17 19.40 -12.66
N ARG A 165 -25.36 18.13 -12.31
CA ARG A 165 -26.33 17.31 -13.04
C ARG A 165 -27.73 17.84 -12.71
N PRO A 166 -28.47 18.41 -13.68
CA PRO A 166 -29.83 18.85 -13.41
C PRO A 166 -30.68 17.61 -13.06
N PRO A 167 -31.69 17.76 -12.18
CA PRO A 167 -32.66 16.70 -11.94
C PRO A 167 -33.40 16.39 -13.25
N ASP A 168 -33.70 15.10 -13.51
CA ASP A 168 -34.55 14.61 -14.61
C ASP A 168 -36.03 15.00 -14.38
N ALA A 169 -36.28 16.29 -14.23
CA ALA A 169 -37.57 16.86 -13.87
C ALA A 169 -37.92 17.96 -14.88
N PRO A 170 -38.88 17.73 -15.80
CA PRO A 170 -39.19 18.65 -16.90
C PRO A 170 -39.81 19.98 -16.48
N HIS A 171 -40.01 20.22 -15.18
CA HIS A 171 -40.57 21.44 -14.62
C HIS A 171 -39.54 22.35 -13.94
N ILE A 172 -38.28 21.93 -13.86
CA ILE A 172 -37.20 22.73 -13.26
C ILE A 172 -36.46 23.47 -14.37
N VAL A 173 -36.61 24.80 -14.38
CA VAL A 173 -35.82 25.69 -15.23
C VAL A 173 -34.64 26.18 -14.39
N MET A 174 -33.42 25.74 -14.71
CA MET A 174 -32.21 26.35 -14.17
C MET A 174 -31.91 27.62 -14.97
N PRO A 175 -31.62 28.76 -14.31
CA PRO A 175 -31.13 29.95 -15.00
C PRO A 175 -29.69 29.71 -15.48
N ASP A 176 -29.43 30.07 -16.74
CA ASP A 176 -28.08 30.07 -17.32
C ASP A 176 -27.35 31.33 -16.83
N GLU A 177 -26.29 31.17 -16.03
CA GLU A 177 -25.23 32.19 -15.85
C GLU A 177 -24.01 31.82 -16.69
#